data_AF-A0A9W9G8P9-F1
#
_entry.id   AF-A0A9W9G8P9-F1
#
_cell.length_a   1.000
_cell.length_b   1.000
_cell.length_c   1.000
_cell.angle_alpha   90.00
_cell.angle_beta   90.00
_cell.angle_gamma   90.00
#
_symmetry.space_group_name_H-M   'P 1'
#
loop_
_entity.id
_entity.type
_entity.pdbx_description
1 polymer ?
#
loop_
_entity_poly.entity_id
_entity_poly.type
_entity_poly.pdbx_seq_one_letter_code
_entity_poly.pdbx_strand_id
1 'polypeptide(L)'
;MLSFARLWAVGAVATLAVAAPVQLLNNRDVSDDTYNSLYLFAQYSAAAYCSANIDASDTGASITCSAGNCPDVQSATTKTLYEFDQANDYGDCTGFLAVDETNELIVLSFRGSSDIQNWVANLNFDLNDDSGLCDGCSVHSGFWESWGTVSDAVTSQIDSAQSTYSGYQLVVTGHSLGGALAALGGTALRNAGYTLDLYTYGQPRVGNEALADYMTNQGSLWRTTHTDDTVPRVPPEAFGYAHASPEYWITSGNDVSVTDADIEEIEGVDSSDGNAGESSLSITAHLWYFMSIAGCSVPRRRNRIKAILITIAIVLTLYLLFFAGPDSSTEPSSNDRPSYAQRPNPKSKNTDELARPAVRKRKDMIVASMKNDDTSWLAEYFPDWSRSVYVVDNKKAPLTVMKNKGRESMVYLTYIIDNYENLPDIMLFIHSLRYQWHNDDPYYDGVPMLRNFQVPYLQKMGYVNLRCVWTLGCPEEIHPLTDTHRDDVHAGEYFMKGFAELFPDTPIPDEVGVSCCAQFGVTRNKVLERPKSDYERFRKWLAETSLGDDLSGRIMEYSWHMIFGQPPIHCPKAEDCYCNVFGLCNLDCPNDAVCDNRYVLPPFSSLPKGWPYLGWKGQEQDPTYGLPES
;
A
#
# COMPACT_ATOMS: atom_id res chain seq x y z
N MET A 1 83.96 -18.30 -14.22
CA MET A 1 83.04 -17.91 -15.30
C MET A 1 81.61 -18.08 -14.78
N LEU A 2 80.81 -17.00 -14.86
CA LEU A 2 79.32 -16.91 -14.88
C LEU A 2 78.54 -17.62 -13.73
N SER A 3 77.73 -17.00 -12.86
CA SER A 3 76.68 -15.96 -12.95
C SER A 3 75.27 -16.56 -12.72
N PHE A 4 74.65 -16.18 -11.59
CA PHE A 4 73.19 -15.98 -11.32
C PHE A 4 72.25 -17.22 -11.40
N ALA A 5 71.16 -17.41 -10.64
CA ALA A 5 70.37 -16.59 -9.72
C ALA A 5 69.38 -17.46 -8.89
N ARG A 6 69.03 -16.94 -7.71
CA ARG A 6 67.71 -16.94 -6.99
C ARG A 6 66.98 -18.25 -6.66
N LEU A 7 66.71 -18.44 -5.36
CA LEU A 7 65.35 -18.52 -4.81
C LEU A 7 65.40 -18.35 -3.28
N TRP A 8 64.61 -17.42 -2.75
CA TRP A 8 64.40 -17.19 -1.32
C TRP A 8 63.17 -18.00 -0.87
N ALA A 9 63.34 -18.77 0.20
CA ALA A 9 62.25 -19.28 1.02
C ALA A 9 62.65 -19.05 2.49
N VAL A 10 61.86 -18.26 3.22
CA VAL A 10 61.93 -18.22 4.68
C VAL A 10 60.52 -18.39 5.19
N GLY A 11 60.26 -19.57 5.76
CA GLY A 11 59.11 -19.87 6.59
C GLY A 11 59.43 -19.65 8.07
N ALA A 12 58.44 -19.09 8.74
CA ALA A 12 58.21 -18.85 10.17
C ALA A 12 58.95 -19.72 11.20
N VAL A 13 59.19 -19.17 12.40
CA VAL A 13 58.49 -19.60 13.65
C VAL A 13 58.46 -18.44 14.65
N ALA A 14 57.33 -18.35 15.34
CA ALA A 14 56.81 -17.33 16.24
C ALA A 14 57.55 -17.12 17.58
N THR A 15 57.40 -15.92 18.13
CA THR A 15 57.34 -15.65 19.57
C THR A 15 56.16 -14.74 19.87
N LEU A 16 55.24 -15.25 20.70
CA LEU A 16 54.05 -14.58 21.23
C LEU A 16 54.45 -13.40 22.12
N ALA A 17 54.04 -12.19 21.75
CA ALA A 17 53.92 -11.06 22.66
C ALA A 17 52.42 -10.84 22.92
N VAL A 18 52.01 -11.04 24.17
CA VAL A 18 50.67 -10.70 24.63
C VAL A 18 50.61 -9.17 24.73
N ALA A 19 50.03 -8.53 23.72
CA ALA A 19 49.58 -7.15 23.84
C ALA A 19 48.29 -7.16 24.66
N ALA A 20 48.25 -6.42 25.76
CA ALA A 20 47.01 -6.10 26.45
C ALA A 20 46.01 -5.50 25.45
N PRO A 21 44.70 -5.75 25.58
CA PRO A 21 43.72 -5.10 24.74
C PRO A 21 43.89 -3.60 24.95
N VAL A 22 44.32 -2.91 23.90
CA VAL A 22 44.07 -1.48 23.78
C VAL A 22 42.56 -1.39 23.87
N GLN A 23 42.06 -0.87 24.99
CA GLN A 23 40.72 -0.32 25.03
C GLN A 23 40.72 0.78 23.96
N LEU A 24 40.30 0.41 22.75
CA LEU A 24 39.76 1.36 21.81
C LEU A 24 38.64 2.01 22.60
N LEU A 25 38.88 3.28 22.95
CA LEU A 25 37.85 4.16 23.43
C LEU A 25 36.74 4.08 22.38
N ASN A 26 35.64 3.40 22.70
CA ASN A 26 34.41 3.56 21.94
C ASN A 26 34.19 5.07 21.82
N ASN A 27 34.06 5.56 20.59
CA ASN A 27 33.49 6.89 20.38
C ASN A 27 32.19 6.94 21.17
N ARG A 28 31.93 8.04 21.87
CA ARG A 28 30.65 8.20 22.57
C ARG A 28 29.62 8.45 21.46
N ASP A 29 28.67 7.55 21.37
CA ASP A 29 27.59 7.53 20.39
C ASP A 29 26.58 8.63 20.80
N VAL A 30 26.47 9.68 19.97
CA VAL A 30 25.78 11.00 20.12
C VAL A 30 25.93 11.79 21.44
N SER A 31 25.56 13.08 21.42
CA SER A 31 25.56 13.94 22.63
C SER A 31 24.22 13.90 23.37
N ASP A 32 24.22 14.16 24.68
CA ASP A 32 23.00 14.27 25.49
C ASP A 32 22.00 15.26 24.86
N ASP A 33 22.49 16.40 24.34
CA ASP A 33 21.65 17.41 23.71
C ASP A 33 21.00 16.87 22.41
N THR A 34 21.77 16.16 21.58
CA THR A 34 21.26 15.48 20.37
C THR A 34 20.17 14.48 20.73
N TYR A 35 20.43 13.59 21.69
CA TYR A 35 19.46 12.61 22.16
C TYR A 35 18.17 13.28 22.65
N ASN A 36 18.27 14.33 23.47
CA ASN A 36 17.12 15.05 24.00
C ASN A 36 16.27 15.69 22.89
N SER A 37 16.92 16.27 21.87
CA SER A 37 16.21 16.83 20.71
C SER A 37 15.52 15.73 19.88
N LEU A 38 16.21 14.63 19.56
CA LEU A 38 15.61 13.49 18.86
C LEU A 38 14.40 12.94 19.63
N TYR A 39 14.52 12.80 20.95
CA TYR A 39 13.43 12.31 21.78
C TYR A 39 12.23 13.27 21.80
N LEU A 40 12.47 14.58 21.94
CA LEU A 40 11.41 15.60 21.96
C LEU A 40 10.67 15.67 20.62
N PHE A 41 11.38 15.67 19.50
CA PHE A 41 10.73 15.80 18.19
C PHE A 41 10.08 14.48 17.71
N ALA A 42 10.54 13.32 18.20
CA ALA A 42 9.80 12.06 18.06
C ALA A 42 8.42 12.15 18.73
N GLN A 43 8.32 12.80 19.90
CA GLN A 43 7.04 13.03 20.58
C GLN A 43 6.12 14.00 19.82
N TYR A 44 6.66 15.04 19.19
CA TYR A 44 5.86 15.92 18.30
C TYR A 44 5.34 15.17 17.07
N SER A 45 6.17 14.31 16.48
CA SER A 45 5.76 13.40 15.39
C SER A 45 4.67 12.43 15.87
N ALA A 46 4.81 11.90 17.09
CA ALA A 46 3.80 11.03 17.70
C ALA A 46 2.47 11.75 17.95
N ALA A 47 2.53 13.01 18.38
CA ALA A 47 1.36 13.84 18.62
C ALA A 47 0.51 14.10 17.37
N ALA A 48 1.12 14.12 16.18
CA ALA A 48 0.42 14.31 14.91
C ALA A 48 -0.53 13.15 14.57
N TYR A 49 -0.33 11.97 15.16
CA TYR A 49 -1.25 10.84 15.02
C TYR A 49 -2.48 10.93 15.92
N CYS A 50 -2.50 11.82 16.90
CA CYS A 50 -3.63 11.96 17.81
C CYS A 50 -4.70 12.86 17.19
N SER A 51 -5.88 12.29 16.93
CA SER A 51 -7.01 13.03 16.31
C SER A 51 -7.38 14.33 17.03
N ALA A 52 -7.12 14.42 18.35
CA ALA A 52 -7.38 15.62 19.14
C ALA A 52 -6.48 16.82 18.78
N ASN A 53 -5.38 16.61 18.05
CA ASN A 53 -4.42 17.65 17.66
C ASN A 53 -4.51 17.99 16.16
N ILE A 54 -5.44 17.40 15.40
CA ILE A 54 -5.57 17.52 13.94
C ILE A 54 -7.03 17.66 13.45
N ASP A 55 -8.01 17.80 14.34
CA ASP A 55 -9.44 17.92 14.01
C ASP A 55 -9.93 19.37 14.21
N ALA A 56 -9.96 20.07 13.07
CA ALA A 56 -10.05 21.51 12.76
C ALA A 56 -11.02 22.42 13.56
N SER A 57 -11.10 22.29 14.88
CA SER A 57 -12.09 23.03 15.68
C SER A 57 -11.57 23.70 16.95
N ASP A 58 -10.30 23.52 17.34
CA ASP A 58 -9.78 24.09 18.60
C ASP A 58 -8.37 24.72 18.46
N THR A 59 -8.22 25.69 17.56
CA THR A 59 -7.02 26.54 17.51
C THR A 59 -6.81 27.21 18.88
N GLY A 60 -5.64 27.02 19.48
CA GLY A 60 -5.29 27.46 20.83
C GLY A 60 -5.30 26.36 21.90
N ALA A 61 -5.74 25.14 21.56
CA ALA A 61 -5.62 23.98 22.44
C ALA A 61 -4.16 23.59 22.68
N SER A 62 -3.87 23.05 23.86
CA SER A 62 -2.57 22.43 24.14
C SER A 62 -2.49 21.04 23.50
N ILE A 63 -1.29 20.67 23.05
CA ILE A 63 -1.04 19.35 22.45
C ILE A 63 -1.21 18.27 23.50
N THR A 64 -1.97 17.21 23.17
CA THR A 64 -2.16 16.07 24.08
C THR A 64 -2.03 14.74 23.36
N CYS A 65 -1.43 13.74 24.01
CA CYS A 65 -1.30 12.40 23.47
C CYS A 65 -2.10 11.39 24.28
N SER A 66 -3.12 10.84 23.62
CA SER A 66 -4.00 9.85 24.25
C SER A 66 -3.32 8.54 24.63
N ALA A 67 -2.21 8.22 23.98
CA ALA A 67 -1.42 7.01 24.21
C ALA A 67 -0.31 7.22 25.26
N GLY A 68 -0.11 8.44 25.76
CA GLY A 68 0.98 8.75 26.69
C GLY A 68 2.37 8.77 26.04
N ASN A 69 2.43 8.90 24.72
CA ASN A 69 3.65 8.90 23.90
C ASN A 69 4.13 10.32 23.53
N CYS A 70 3.68 11.36 24.24
CA CYS A 70 4.31 12.70 24.18
C CYS A 70 4.37 13.40 25.56
N PRO A 71 4.98 12.78 26.59
CA PRO A 71 5.00 13.32 27.95
C PRO A 71 5.66 14.71 28.07
N ASP A 72 6.77 14.96 27.37
CA ASP A 72 7.50 16.24 27.46
C ASP A 72 6.73 17.34 26.76
N VAL A 73 6.17 17.05 25.58
CA VAL A 73 5.29 17.96 24.84
C VAL A 73 4.05 18.33 25.64
N GLN A 74 3.49 17.37 26.40
CA GLN A 74 2.36 17.61 27.30
C GLN A 74 2.73 18.39 28.56
N SER A 75 3.99 18.32 28.99
CA SER A 75 4.49 19.08 30.14
C SER A 75 4.82 20.53 29.77
N ALA A 76 5.12 20.76 28.49
CA ALA A 76 5.41 22.07 27.93
C ALA A 76 4.14 22.92 27.73
N THR A 77 4.34 24.23 27.69
CA THR A 77 3.27 25.20 27.41
C THR A 77 3.06 25.31 25.90
N THR A 78 2.29 24.37 25.34
CA THR A 78 2.01 24.31 23.90
C THR A 78 0.65 24.90 23.53
N LYS A 79 0.57 25.46 22.32
CA LYS A 79 -0.69 25.91 21.69
C LYS A 79 -0.68 25.57 20.21
N THR A 80 -1.71 24.87 19.73
CA THR A 80 -1.91 24.64 18.30
C THR A 80 -2.33 25.93 17.61
N LEU A 81 -1.57 26.34 16.59
CA LEU A 81 -1.81 27.54 15.79
C LEU A 81 -2.63 27.24 14.53
N TYR A 82 -2.36 26.09 13.91
CA TYR A 82 -3.02 25.66 12.69
C TYR A 82 -3.06 24.14 12.60
N GLU A 83 -4.14 23.60 12.05
CA GLU A 83 -4.33 22.16 11.82
C GLU A 83 -4.76 21.97 10.37
N PHE A 84 -4.30 20.89 9.76
CA PHE A 84 -4.66 20.54 8.39
C PHE A 84 -4.86 19.04 8.25
N ASP A 85 -5.88 18.66 7.49
CA ASP A 85 -6.20 17.29 7.14
C ASP A 85 -6.73 17.28 5.70
N GLN A 86 -5.82 17.16 4.74
CA GLN A 86 -6.13 17.17 3.30
C GLN A 86 -5.91 15.79 2.72
N ALA A 87 -7.00 15.09 2.40
CA ALA A 87 -6.95 13.83 1.68
C ALA A 87 -6.71 14.07 0.18
N ASN A 88 -5.80 13.30 -0.42
CA ASN A 88 -5.58 13.27 -1.86
C ASN A 88 -5.31 11.83 -2.35
N ASP A 89 -5.19 11.66 -3.66
CA ASP A 89 -5.01 10.34 -4.30
C ASP A 89 -3.66 9.66 -3.99
N TYR A 90 -2.72 10.37 -3.35
CA TYR A 90 -1.32 9.96 -3.12
C TYR A 90 -0.95 9.82 -1.63
N GLY A 91 -1.84 10.20 -0.71
CA GLY A 91 -1.69 10.08 0.74
C GLY A 91 -2.16 11.34 1.48
N ASP A 92 -2.84 11.15 2.61
CA ASP A 92 -3.37 12.25 3.42
C ASP A 92 -2.22 13.17 3.89
N CYS A 93 -2.27 14.45 3.53
CA CYS A 93 -1.42 15.48 4.11
C CYS A 93 -2.11 15.99 5.38
N THR A 94 -1.74 15.42 6.51
CA THR A 94 -2.34 15.72 7.81
C THR A 94 -1.26 16.17 8.80
N GLY A 95 -1.56 17.15 9.65
CA GLY A 95 -0.61 17.65 10.63
C GLY A 95 -1.08 18.92 11.33
N PHE A 96 -0.15 19.54 12.05
CA PHE A 96 -0.39 20.79 12.76
C PHE A 96 0.85 21.68 12.79
N LEU A 97 0.62 22.97 12.97
CA LEU A 97 1.60 23.97 13.39
C LEU A 97 1.27 24.35 14.83
N ALA A 98 2.25 24.30 15.73
CA ALA A 98 2.09 24.68 17.12
C ALA A 98 3.24 25.57 17.60
N VAL A 99 2.98 26.35 18.65
CA VAL A 99 4.01 27.04 19.42
C VAL A 99 4.27 26.29 20.72
N ASP A 100 5.53 26.21 21.12
CA ASP A 100 5.97 25.79 22.43
C ASP A 100 6.63 26.98 23.12
N GLU A 101 5.94 27.57 24.10
CA GLU A 101 6.42 28.71 24.87
C GLU A 101 7.45 28.31 25.94
N THR A 102 7.59 27.01 26.25
CA THR A 102 8.58 26.50 27.21
C THR A 102 9.94 26.35 26.57
N ASN A 103 9.99 25.85 25.34
CA ASN A 103 11.22 25.61 24.59
C ASN A 103 11.53 26.71 23.55
N GLU A 104 10.68 27.74 23.43
CA GLU A 104 10.78 28.82 22.45
C GLU A 104 10.80 28.30 20.99
N LEU A 105 9.88 27.37 20.68
CA LEU A 105 9.79 26.68 19.38
C LEU A 105 8.49 27.01 18.63
N ILE A 106 8.57 27.01 17.31
CA ILE A 106 7.43 26.87 16.39
C ILE A 106 7.62 25.52 15.70
N VAL A 107 6.69 24.58 15.89
CA VAL A 107 6.82 23.21 15.40
C VAL A 107 5.75 22.91 14.36
N LEU A 108 6.17 22.60 13.14
CA LEU A 108 5.34 22.02 12.08
C LEU A 108 5.52 20.50 12.12
N SER A 109 4.47 19.77 12.47
CA SER A 109 4.50 18.31 12.58
C SER A 109 3.56 17.67 11.56
N PHE A 110 4.10 16.77 10.74
CA PHE A 110 3.33 15.98 9.77
C PHE A 110 3.07 14.57 10.30
N ARG A 111 1.81 14.15 10.18
CA ARG A 111 1.39 12.78 10.45
C ARG A 111 1.82 11.88 9.30
N GLY A 112 2.24 10.66 9.61
CA GLY A 112 2.33 9.60 8.60
C GLY A 112 0.96 9.02 8.22
N SER A 113 0.99 7.99 7.39
CA SER A 113 -0.21 7.25 6.99
C SER A 113 -0.87 6.61 8.22
N SER A 114 -2.20 6.60 8.26
CA SER A 114 -2.95 5.88 9.30
C SER A 114 -2.92 4.35 9.11
N ASP A 115 -2.57 3.91 7.90
CA ASP A 115 -2.29 2.53 7.52
C ASP A 115 -0.91 2.46 6.84
N ILE A 116 0.13 2.37 7.67
CA ILE A 116 1.53 2.49 7.23
C ILE A 116 1.95 1.28 6.38
N GLN A 117 1.50 0.08 6.75
CA GLN A 117 1.76 -1.15 6.00
C GLN A 117 1.23 -1.06 4.57
N ASN A 118 -0.05 -0.68 4.41
CA ASN A 118 -0.64 -0.53 3.10
C ASN A 118 0.06 0.58 2.31
N TRP A 119 0.45 1.67 2.96
CA TRP A 119 1.20 2.73 2.31
C TRP A 119 2.57 2.24 1.79
N VAL A 120 3.33 1.45 2.56
CA VAL A 120 4.62 0.88 2.11
C VAL A 120 4.41 -0.03 0.90
N ALA A 121 3.38 -0.87 0.92
CA ALA A 121 3.09 -1.81 -0.15
C ALA A 121 2.58 -1.16 -1.44
N ASN A 122 1.89 -0.01 -1.36
CA ASN A 122 1.36 0.72 -2.52
C ASN A 122 2.21 1.95 -2.89
N LEU A 123 3.39 2.11 -2.29
CA LEU A 123 4.20 3.32 -2.48
C LEU A 123 4.57 3.50 -3.96
N ASN A 124 4.23 4.66 -4.53
CA ASN A 124 4.49 4.97 -5.93
C ASN A 124 5.87 5.61 -6.11
N PHE A 125 6.81 4.91 -6.73
CA PHE A 125 8.20 5.36 -6.86
C PHE A 125 8.46 6.38 -7.98
N ASP A 126 7.44 7.07 -8.46
CA ASP A 126 7.59 8.07 -9.53
C ASP A 126 8.44 9.27 -9.06
N LEU A 127 9.55 9.52 -9.75
CA LEU A 127 10.35 10.74 -9.59
C LEU A 127 9.81 11.87 -10.48
N ASN A 128 9.77 13.08 -9.94
CA ASN A 128 9.40 14.31 -10.62
C ASN A 128 10.63 15.23 -10.72
N ASP A 129 11.07 15.48 -11.95
CA ASP A 129 12.23 16.32 -12.27
C ASP A 129 11.92 17.84 -12.25
N ASP A 130 10.64 18.23 -12.16
CA ASP A 130 10.18 19.63 -12.22
C ASP A 130 9.80 20.18 -10.82
N SER A 131 10.48 19.70 -9.77
CA SER A 131 10.23 20.17 -8.40
C SER A 131 10.67 21.61 -8.17
N GLY A 132 11.66 22.09 -8.94
CA GLY A 132 12.30 23.39 -8.75
C GLY A 132 13.07 23.53 -7.44
N LEU A 133 13.32 22.44 -6.69
CA LEU A 133 14.05 22.49 -5.41
C LEU A 133 15.55 22.77 -5.59
N CYS A 134 16.18 22.16 -6.59
CA CYS A 134 17.60 22.34 -6.88
C CYS A 134 17.95 21.84 -8.28
N ASP A 135 19.11 22.25 -8.80
CA ASP A 135 19.59 21.85 -10.11
C ASP A 135 19.87 20.33 -10.13
N GLY A 136 19.20 19.60 -11.05
CA GLY A 136 19.35 18.15 -11.21
C GLY A 136 18.60 17.30 -10.18
N CYS A 137 17.79 17.93 -9.33
CA CYS A 137 17.04 17.24 -8.28
C CYS A 137 15.71 16.70 -8.77
N SER A 138 15.49 15.41 -8.50
CA SER A 138 14.22 14.73 -8.73
C SER A 138 13.63 14.34 -7.38
N VAL A 139 12.33 14.57 -7.18
CA VAL A 139 11.61 14.28 -5.93
C VAL A 139 10.58 13.20 -6.15
N HIS A 140 10.20 12.47 -5.11
CA HIS A 140 9.03 11.60 -5.18
C HIS A 140 7.76 12.42 -5.49
N SER A 141 7.09 12.12 -6.59
CA SER A 141 5.95 12.88 -7.12
C SER A 141 4.81 12.98 -6.12
N GLY A 142 4.37 11.84 -5.56
CA GLY A 142 3.29 11.80 -4.59
C GLY A 142 3.57 12.63 -3.34
N PHE A 143 4.78 12.56 -2.77
CA PHE A 143 5.14 13.37 -1.61
C PHE A 143 5.18 14.86 -1.94
N TRP A 144 5.71 15.21 -3.11
CA TRP A 144 5.78 16.60 -3.58
C TRP A 144 4.40 17.20 -3.83
N GLU A 145 3.51 16.45 -4.48
CA GLU A 145 2.12 16.86 -4.71
C GLU A 145 1.38 17.02 -3.38
N SER A 146 1.54 16.08 -2.45
CA SER A 146 0.95 16.16 -1.11
C SER A 146 1.40 17.39 -0.34
N TRP A 147 2.70 17.69 -0.31
CA TRP A 147 3.20 18.96 0.25
C TRP A 147 2.59 20.17 -0.48
N GLY A 148 2.54 20.14 -1.81
CA GLY A 148 1.96 21.20 -2.63
C GLY A 148 0.53 21.58 -2.22
N THR A 149 -0.29 20.60 -1.80
CA THR A 149 -1.69 20.85 -1.38
C THR A 149 -1.83 21.74 -0.14
N VAL A 150 -0.84 21.76 0.76
CA VAL A 150 -0.88 22.52 2.01
C VAL A 150 0.15 23.66 2.07
N SER A 151 1.13 23.67 1.16
CA SER A 151 2.29 24.55 1.18
C SER A 151 1.97 26.03 1.38
N ASP A 152 1.08 26.62 0.57
CA ASP A 152 0.68 28.03 0.67
C ASP A 152 0.04 28.37 2.02
N ALA A 153 -0.87 27.51 2.49
CA ALA A 153 -1.58 27.72 3.74
C ALA A 153 -0.63 27.61 4.94
N VAL A 154 0.21 26.57 4.96
CA VAL A 154 1.21 26.36 6.02
C VAL A 154 2.23 27.49 6.06
N THR A 155 2.75 27.92 4.91
CA THR A 155 3.73 29.02 4.82
C THR A 155 3.17 30.32 5.39
N SER A 156 1.92 30.66 5.03
CA SER A 156 1.22 31.83 5.59
C SER A 156 1.04 31.75 7.12
N GLN A 157 0.78 30.55 7.65
CA GLN A 157 0.66 30.35 9.11
C GLN A 157 2.01 30.43 9.81
N ILE A 158 3.10 29.96 9.18
CA ILE A 158 4.47 30.13 9.68
C ILE A 158 4.83 31.62 9.75
N ASP A 159 4.55 32.40 8.72
CA ASP A 159 4.80 33.86 8.71
C ASP A 159 4.06 34.56 9.86
N SER A 160 2.78 34.21 10.04
CA SER A 160 1.97 34.71 11.15
C SER A 160 2.56 34.34 12.51
N ALA A 161 2.97 33.07 12.68
CA ALA A 161 3.58 32.57 13.90
C ALA A 161 4.92 33.27 14.20
N GLN A 162 5.83 33.38 13.23
CA GLN A 162 7.13 34.04 13.42
C GLN A 162 7.00 35.55 13.67
N SER A 163 5.96 36.20 13.14
CA SER A 163 5.66 37.60 13.45
C SER A 163 5.18 37.81 14.89
N THR A 164 4.47 36.82 15.45
CA THR A 164 3.91 36.85 16.80
C THR A 164 4.93 36.40 17.85
N TYR A 165 5.70 35.36 17.53
CA TYR A 165 6.68 34.69 18.39
C TYR A 165 8.09 34.94 17.87
N SER A 166 8.47 36.22 17.78
CA SER A 166 9.77 36.62 17.24
C SER A 166 10.93 36.02 18.03
N GLY A 167 11.87 35.38 17.34
CA GLY A 167 13.05 34.75 17.93
C GLY A 167 12.87 33.27 18.27
N TYR A 168 11.67 32.71 18.12
CA TYR A 168 11.43 31.28 18.33
C TYR A 168 11.99 30.48 17.17
N GLN A 169 12.56 29.31 17.45
CA GLN A 169 13.15 28.44 16.44
C GLN A 169 12.07 27.65 15.70
N LEU A 170 12.08 27.70 14.37
CA LEU A 170 11.22 26.87 13.54
C LEU A 170 11.80 25.46 13.44
N VAL A 171 10.96 24.47 13.73
CA VAL A 171 11.29 23.05 13.58
C VAL A 171 10.23 22.38 12.72
N VAL A 172 10.68 21.58 11.75
CA VAL A 172 9.81 20.76 10.91
C VAL A 172 10.09 19.30 11.24
N THR A 173 9.03 18.53 11.50
CA THR A 173 9.17 17.14 11.91
C THR A 173 8.06 16.25 11.36
N GLY A 174 8.33 14.94 11.33
CA GLY A 174 7.33 13.95 10.95
C GLY A 174 7.89 12.53 11.00
N HIS A 175 6.97 11.57 11.03
CA HIS A 175 7.27 10.14 11.03
C HIS A 175 6.68 9.45 9.78
N SER A 176 7.36 8.43 9.24
CA SER A 176 6.89 7.67 8.08
C SER A 176 6.68 8.57 6.86
N LEU A 177 5.52 8.49 6.17
CA LEU A 177 5.09 9.47 5.16
C LEU A 177 5.22 10.92 5.64
N GLY A 178 4.93 11.20 6.91
CA GLY A 178 5.08 12.53 7.50
C GLY A 178 6.53 13.00 7.53
N GLY A 179 7.49 12.07 7.70
CA GLY A 179 8.92 12.35 7.57
C GLY A 179 9.29 12.78 6.15
N ALA A 180 8.72 12.13 5.13
CA ALA A 180 8.92 12.53 3.74
C ALA A 180 8.38 13.94 3.44
N LEU A 181 7.19 14.26 3.94
CA LEU A 181 6.59 15.60 3.81
C LEU A 181 7.40 16.66 4.56
N ALA A 182 7.88 16.33 5.76
CA ALA A 182 8.77 17.19 6.54
C ALA A 182 10.07 17.47 5.78
N ALA A 183 10.68 16.46 5.16
CA ALA A 183 11.90 16.62 4.37
C ALA A 183 11.73 17.52 3.15
N LEU A 184 10.75 17.22 2.30
CA LEU A 184 10.51 18.00 1.08
C LEU A 184 10.01 19.42 1.41
N GLY A 185 9.05 19.54 2.34
CA GLY A 185 8.52 20.82 2.77
C GLY A 185 9.55 21.68 3.49
N GLY A 186 10.36 21.09 4.37
CA GLY A 186 11.48 21.77 5.04
C GLY A 186 12.53 22.28 4.05
N THR A 187 12.88 21.47 3.05
CA THR A 187 13.80 21.87 1.97
C THR A 187 13.23 23.04 1.17
N ALA A 188 11.94 23.00 0.81
CA ALA A 188 11.25 24.08 0.10
C ALA A 188 11.21 25.37 0.93
N LEU A 189 10.93 25.28 2.23
CA LEU A 189 10.93 26.42 3.15
C LEU A 189 12.34 27.02 3.29
N ARG A 190 13.39 26.20 3.39
CA ARG A 190 14.78 26.69 3.40
C ARG A 190 15.11 27.46 2.13
N ASN A 191 14.70 26.95 0.96
CA ASN A 191 14.86 27.65 -0.31
C ASN A 191 14.11 28.99 -0.36
N ALA A 192 12.98 29.09 0.34
CA ALA A 192 12.22 30.33 0.50
C ALA A 192 12.81 31.30 1.54
N GLY A 193 13.89 30.92 2.24
CA GLY A 193 14.63 31.78 3.17
C GLY A 193 14.32 31.57 4.66
N TYR A 194 13.52 30.55 5.01
CA TYR A 194 13.26 30.21 6.41
C TYR A 194 14.47 29.49 7.02
N THR A 195 14.88 29.91 8.22
CA THR A 195 15.84 29.15 9.04
C THR A 195 15.05 28.15 9.89
N LEU A 196 15.33 26.86 9.72
CA LEU A 196 14.64 25.79 10.44
C LEU A 196 15.53 24.56 10.65
N ASP A 197 15.22 23.79 11.68
CA ASP A 197 15.77 22.44 11.89
C ASP A 197 14.78 21.38 11.40
N LEU A 198 15.31 20.27 10.88
CA LEU A 198 14.52 19.19 10.31
C LEU A 198 14.79 17.87 11.05
N TYR A 199 13.74 17.29 11.64
CA TYR A 199 13.81 16.04 12.40
C TYR A 199 12.84 15.01 11.82
N THR A 200 13.34 13.90 11.31
CA THR A 200 12.50 12.91 10.61
C THR A 200 12.73 11.51 11.15
N TYR A 201 11.67 10.72 11.30
CA TYR A 201 11.71 9.39 11.90
C TYR A 201 11.14 8.36 10.93
N GLY A 202 11.90 7.31 10.61
CA GLY A 202 11.43 6.29 9.66
C GLY A 202 11.06 6.87 8.29
N GLN A 203 11.74 7.94 7.88
CA GLN A 203 11.46 8.61 6.61
C GLN A 203 11.86 7.69 5.44
N PRO A 204 11.00 7.52 4.41
CA PRO A 204 11.37 6.88 3.14
C PRO A 204 12.36 7.73 2.33
N ARG A 205 13.01 7.17 1.31
CA ARG A 205 13.78 8.01 0.36
C ARG A 205 12.84 8.99 -0.34
N VAL A 206 13.25 10.25 -0.45
CA VAL A 206 12.38 11.34 -0.93
C VAL A 206 12.72 11.85 -2.32
N GLY A 207 13.85 11.44 -2.88
CA GLY A 207 14.30 11.83 -4.20
C GLY A 207 15.65 11.23 -4.56
N ASN A 208 16.28 11.78 -5.59
CA ASN A 208 17.54 11.28 -6.13
C ASN A 208 18.78 11.69 -5.33
N GLU A 209 19.94 11.15 -5.71
CA GLU A 209 21.24 11.45 -5.09
C GLU A 209 21.56 12.96 -5.09
N ALA A 210 21.23 13.68 -6.17
CA ALA A 210 21.40 15.13 -6.22
C ALA A 210 20.57 15.87 -5.14
N LEU A 211 19.33 15.42 -4.90
CA LEU A 211 18.51 15.95 -3.82
C LEU A 211 19.08 15.56 -2.44
N ALA A 212 19.53 14.33 -2.28
CA ALA A 212 20.14 13.86 -1.03
C ALA A 212 21.40 14.66 -0.68
N ASP A 213 22.28 14.90 -1.65
CA ASP A 213 23.44 15.79 -1.53
C ASP A 213 23.00 17.21 -1.19
N TYR A 214 21.99 17.74 -1.88
CA TYR A 214 21.49 19.09 -1.65
C TYR A 214 20.98 19.27 -0.21
N MET A 215 20.14 18.34 0.27
CA MET A 215 19.63 18.35 1.63
C MET A 215 20.74 18.22 2.67
N THR A 216 21.72 17.33 2.43
CA THR A 216 22.91 17.17 3.28
C THR A 216 23.68 18.49 3.40
N ASN A 217 23.90 19.17 2.27
CA ASN A 217 24.63 20.44 2.22
C ASN A 217 23.87 21.62 2.82
N GLN A 218 22.54 21.57 2.92
CA GLN A 218 21.75 22.56 3.66
C GLN A 218 21.99 22.46 5.19
N GLY A 219 22.40 21.30 5.69
CA GLY A 219 22.64 21.05 7.12
C GLY A 219 21.37 21.02 7.97
N SER A 220 21.53 20.98 9.30
CA SER A 220 20.43 20.93 10.27
C SER A 220 19.38 19.84 9.97
N LEU A 221 19.85 18.64 9.61
CA LEU A 221 19.02 17.48 9.31
C LEU A 221 19.35 16.35 10.29
N TRP A 222 18.33 15.89 11.01
CA TRP A 222 18.40 14.73 11.90
C TRP A 222 17.48 13.63 11.38
N ARG A 223 17.99 12.86 10.42
CA ARG A 223 17.28 11.70 9.85
C ARG A 223 17.50 10.48 10.75
N THR A 224 16.47 10.09 11.48
CA THR A 224 16.52 8.98 12.43
C THR A 224 15.94 7.70 11.82
N THR A 225 16.66 6.60 11.95
CA THR A 225 16.25 5.24 11.54
C THR A 225 16.29 4.29 12.74
N HIS A 226 15.65 3.13 12.65
CA HIS A 226 15.58 2.18 13.76
C HIS A 226 15.79 0.74 13.25
N THR A 227 16.79 0.05 13.79
CA THR A 227 17.14 -1.34 13.48
C THR A 227 16.99 -1.66 11.97
N ASP A 228 16.15 -2.63 11.64
CA ASP A 228 15.81 -3.14 10.33
C ASP A 228 14.49 -2.56 9.78
N ASP A 229 14.11 -1.35 10.19
CA ASP A 229 12.96 -0.62 9.65
C ASP A 229 12.95 -0.65 8.11
N THR A 230 11.86 -1.16 7.52
CA THR A 230 11.71 -1.27 6.07
C THR A 230 11.48 0.06 5.36
N VAL A 231 10.89 1.05 6.04
CA VAL A 231 10.41 2.28 5.39
C VAL A 231 11.54 3.15 4.85
N PRO A 232 12.65 3.38 5.59
CA PRO A 232 13.81 4.05 5.03
C PRO A 232 14.43 3.31 3.85
N ARG A 233 14.12 2.04 3.63
CA ARG A 233 14.66 1.24 2.53
C ARG A 233 13.79 1.33 1.27
N VAL A 234 12.68 2.07 1.31
CA VAL A 234 11.83 2.37 0.15
C VAL A 234 11.72 3.89 -0.11
N PRO A 235 11.55 4.35 -1.36
CA PRO A 235 11.78 3.59 -2.60
C PRO A 235 13.22 3.06 -2.69
N PRO A 236 13.49 1.95 -3.40
CA PRO A 236 14.83 1.33 -3.40
C PRO A 236 15.87 2.15 -4.17
N GLU A 237 17.15 2.03 -3.83
CA GLU A 237 18.26 2.78 -4.47
C GLU A 237 18.38 2.51 -5.97
N ALA A 238 18.07 1.29 -6.40
CA ALA A 238 18.07 0.87 -7.81
C ALA A 238 17.18 1.73 -8.72
N PHE A 239 16.30 2.53 -8.12
CA PHE A 239 15.37 3.45 -8.78
C PHE A 239 15.90 4.87 -8.88
N GLY A 240 17.16 5.09 -8.53
CA GLY A 240 17.77 6.40 -8.50
C GLY A 240 17.35 7.23 -7.30
N TYR A 241 16.83 6.61 -6.24
CA TYR A 241 16.56 7.26 -4.96
C TYR A 241 17.77 7.16 -4.05
N ALA A 242 17.99 8.18 -3.21
CA ALA A 242 19.06 8.17 -2.24
C ALA A 242 18.62 8.82 -0.92
N HIS A 243 19.31 8.48 0.18
CA HIS A 243 19.16 9.17 1.46
C HIS A 243 20.21 10.25 1.69
N ALA A 244 19.78 11.34 2.31
CA ALA A 244 20.67 12.38 2.81
C ALA A 244 21.40 11.93 4.10
N SER A 245 22.53 12.59 4.38
CA SER A 245 23.42 12.41 5.54
C SER A 245 23.25 13.56 6.54
N PRO A 246 23.49 13.36 7.86
CA PRO A 246 23.78 12.09 8.51
C PRO A 246 22.52 11.26 8.82
N GLU A 247 22.71 9.97 9.08
CA GLU A 247 21.74 9.07 9.69
C GLU A 247 22.00 8.93 11.19
N TYR A 248 20.95 9.03 12.00
CA TYR A 248 20.97 8.69 13.42
C TYR A 248 20.27 7.34 13.60
N TRP A 249 21.05 6.27 13.60
CA TRP A 249 20.54 4.89 13.58
C TRP A 249 20.41 4.34 15.00
N ILE A 250 19.18 4.06 15.41
CA ILE A 250 18.87 3.44 16.71
C ILE A 250 19.09 1.93 16.60
N THR A 251 20.01 1.41 17.41
CA THR A 251 20.43 -0.01 17.39
C THR A 251 19.70 -0.88 18.41
N SER A 252 19.08 -0.28 19.44
CA SER A 252 18.26 -1.01 20.41
C SER A 252 17.00 -1.56 19.73
N GLY A 253 16.53 -2.74 20.14
CA GLY A 253 15.34 -3.37 19.56
C GLY A 253 14.00 -2.70 19.93
N ASN A 254 12.93 -3.19 19.31
CA ASN A 254 11.56 -2.73 19.56
C ASN A 254 11.15 -2.87 21.04
N ASP A 255 10.27 -1.99 21.50
CA ASP A 255 9.77 -1.95 22.89
C ASP A 255 10.86 -1.81 23.96
N VAL A 256 12.08 -1.44 23.57
CA VAL A 256 13.19 -1.14 24.48
C VAL A 256 13.35 0.37 24.60
N SER A 257 13.58 0.85 25.82
CA SER A 257 13.93 2.25 26.04
C SER A 257 15.29 2.55 25.42
N VAL A 258 15.29 3.45 24.44
CA VAL A 258 16.49 3.96 23.75
C VAL A 258 17.28 4.87 24.69
N THR A 259 18.60 4.76 24.68
CA THR A 259 19.53 5.69 25.35
C THR A 259 20.44 6.37 24.33
N ASP A 260 21.21 7.37 24.76
CA ASP A 260 22.22 8.04 23.93
C ASP A 260 23.21 7.02 23.33
N ALA A 261 23.62 6.04 24.13
CA ALA A 261 24.54 4.98 23.73
C ALA A 261 23.97 3.98 22.69
N ASP A 262 22.66 4.03 22.40
CA ASP A 262 22.02 3.15 21.41
C ASP A 262 21.91 3.82 20.02
N ILE A 263 22.41 5.04 19.84
CA ILE A 263 22.26 5.81 18.60
C ILE A 263 23.62 6.00 17.92
N GLU A 264 23.81 5.34 16.79
CA GLU A 264 25.00 5.51 15.96
C GLU A 264 24.78 6.62 14.93
N GLU A 265 25.70 7.58 14.84
CA GLU A 265 25.70 8.61 13.80
C GLU A 265 26.51 8.13 12.60
N ILE A 266 25.83 7.97 11.46
CA ILE A 266 26.38 7.39 10.25
C ILE A 266 26.42 8.48 9.19
N GLU A 267 27.65 8.74 8.74
CA GLU A 267 27.94 9.74 7.72
C GLU A 267 28.04 9.10 6.34
N GLY A 268 27.70 9.88 5.32
CA GLY A 268 27.71 9.47 3.93
C GLY A 268 26.30 9.44 3.35
N VAL A 269 26.12 10.15 2.23
CA VAL A 269 24.92 10.07 1.41
C VAL A 269 24.74 8.62 0.95
N ASP A 270 23.54 8.10 1.14
CA ASP A 270 23.14 6.72 0.82
C ASP A 270 24.05 5.63 1.42
N SER A 271 24.58 5.87 2.62
CA SER A 271 25.42 4.89 3.33
C SER A 271 24.66 3.61 3.68
N SER A 272 25.30 2.45 3.47
CA SER A 272 24.80 1.14 3.89
C SER A 272 25.30 0.70 5.27
N ASP A 273 26.00 1.56 6.02
CA ASP A 273 26.56 1.19 7.32
C ASP A 273 25.50 1.14 8.44
N GLY A 274 24.29 1.63 8.17
CA GLY A 274 23.16 1.68 9.13
C GLY A 274 21.97 0.83 8.71
N ASN A 275 20.77 1.39 8.82
CA ASN A 275 19.52 0.69 8.53
C ASN A 275 19.49 0.04 7.12
N ALA A 276 20.07 0.69 6.12
CA ALA A 276 20.12 0.17 4.75
C ALA A 276 20.96 -1.13 4.63
N GLY A 277 21.92 -1.34 5.54
CA GLY A 277 22.79 -2.52 5.60
C GLY A 277 22.18 -3.74 6.30
N GLU A 278 21.05 -3.58 6.98
CA GLU A 278 20.42 -4.68 7.72
C GLU A 278 19.91 -5.80 6.80
N SER A 279 19.98 -7.04 7.29
CA SER A 279 19.65 -8.23 6.49
C SER A 279 18.16 -8.58 6.48
N SER A 280 17.39 -8.03 7.41
CA SER A 280 15.94 -8.19 7.53
C SER A 280 15.21 -6.88 7.20
N LEU A 281 13.89 -6.99 7.08
CA LEU A 281 12.97 -5.86 6.91
C LEU A 281 11.88 -6.02 7.97
N SER A 282 11.61 -4.95 8.72
CA SER A 282 10.52 -4.95 9.68
C SER A 282 9.77 -3.63 9.75
N ILE A 283 8.45 -3.69 9.64
CA ILE A 283 7.54 -2.58 9.90
C ILE A 283 7.29 -2.48 11.43
N THR A 284 7.63 -3.49 12.24
CA THR A 284 7.54 -3.39 13.72
C THR A 284 8.60 -2.46 14.26
N ALA A 285 9.79 -2.53 13.68
CA ALA A 285 10.83 -1.53 13.89
C ALA A 285 10.33 -0.14 13.47
N HIS A 286 9.54 -0.05 12.39
CA HIS A 286 8.98 1.21 11.93
C HIS A 286 8.04 1.89 12.93
N LEU A 287 7.38 1.15 13.83
CA LEU A 287 6.47 1.76 14.81
C LEU A 287 7.15 2.16 16.13
N TRP A 288 8.45 1.88 16.28
CA TRP A 288 9.20 2.14 17.49
C TRP A 288 10.35 3.14 17.25
N TYR A 289 10.09 4.40 17.56
CA TYR A 289 11.08 5.47 17.53
C TYR A 289 11.11 6.12 18.91
N PHE A 290 11.93 5.57 19.81
CA PHE A 290 11.98 5.84 21.26
C PHE A 290 10.71 5.50 22.07
N MET A 291 9.57 5.43 21.39
CA MET A 291 8.24 5.09 21.90
C MET A 291 7.40 4.52 20.77
N SER A 292 6.19 4.04 21.08
CA SER A 292 5.18 3.75 20.06
C SER A 292 4.73 5.06 19.38
N ILE A 293 5.44 5.42 18.31
CA ILE A 293 5.33 6.75 17.69
C ILE A 293 3.95 6.93 17.03
N ALA A 294 3.40 5.89 16.39
CA ALA A 294 2.05 5.89 15.82
C ALA A 294 0.94 5.49 16.81
N GLY A 295 1.23 5.35 18.12
CA GLY A 295 0.32 4.77 19.11
C GLY A 295 -1.03 5.50 19.29
N CYS A 296 -1.14 6.74 18.82
CA CYS A 296 -2.38 7.52 18.85
C CYS A 296 -3.38 7.19 17.71
N SER A 297 -2.94 6.57 16.61
CA SER A 297 -3.81 6.21 15.47
C SER A 297 -4.70 5.00 15.73
N VAL A 298 -4.46 4.28 16.83
CA VAL A 298 -5.27 3.13 17.22
C VAL A 298 -6.66 3.60 17.69
N PRO A 299 -7.78 3.13 17.10
CA PRO A 299 -9.11 3.57 17.49
C PRO A 299 -9.36 3.39 18.99
N ARG A 300 -9.51 4.51 19.72
CA ARG A 300 -9.87 4.51 21.14
C ARG A 300 -11.17 3.72 21.36
N ARG A 301 -11.13 2.70 22.24
CA ARG A 301 -12.28 1.95 22.80
C ARG A 301 -13.31 2.88 23.48
N ARG A 302 -14.06 3.67 22.73
CA ARG A 302 -15.00 4.64 23.30
C ARG A 302 -16.37 4.60 22.64
N ASN A 303 -16.95 3.42 22.42
CA ASN A 303 -18.37 3.29 22.02
C ASN A 303 -19.14 2.08 22.58
N ARG A 304 -18.59 1.32 23.55
CA ARG A 304 -19.36 0.21 24.16
C ARG A 304 -20.59 0.67 24.94
N ILE A 305 -20.55 1.84 25.61
CA ILE A 305 -21.67 2.32 26.44
C ILE A 305 -22.85 2.79 25.58
N LYS A 306 -22.59 3.49 24.46
CA LYS A 306 -23.65 3.95 23.54
C LYS A 306 -24.29 2.79 22.79
N ALA A 307 -23.50 1.81 22.35
CA ALA A 307 -24.02 0.60 21.71
C ALA A 307 -24.89 -0.21 22.67
N ILE A 308 -24.47 -0.41 23.93
CA ILE A 308 -25.27 -1.12 24.95
C ILE A 308 -26.61 -0.42 25.20
N LEU A 309 -26.63 0.91 25.31
CA LEU A 309 -27.87 1.67 25.52
C LEU A 309 -28.82 1.58 24.32
N ILE A 310 -28.29 1.60 23.10
CA ILE A 310 -29.08 1.44 21.86
C ILE A 310 -29.61 0.00 21.75
N THR A 311 -28.79 -1.01 22.05
CA THR A 311 -29.22 -2.41 22.05
C THR A 311 -30.29 -2.66 23.11
N ILE A 312 -30.17 -2.10 24.31
CA ILE A 312 -31.20 -2.19 25.36
C ILE A 312 -32.50 -1.52 24.90
N ALA A 313 -32.44 -0.35 24.27
CA ALA A 313 -33.62 0.35 23.75
C ALA A 313 -34.30 -0.44 22.62
N ILE A 314 -33.54 -1.05 21.71
CA ILE A 314 -34.07 -1.88 20.63
C ILE A 314 -34.70 -3.16 21.19
N VAL A 315 -34.04 -3.83 22.14
CA VAL A 315 -34.58 -5.05 22.78
C VAL A 315 -35.86 -4.75 23.57
N LEU A 316 -35.94 -3.62 24.29
CA LEU A 316 -37.17 -3.19 24.98
C LEU A 316 -38.31 -2.87 24.01
N THR A 317 -37.99 -2.25 22.87
CA THR A 317 -38.97 -1.89 21.84
C THR A 317 -39.48 -3.14 21.13
N LEU A 318 -38.59 -4.09 20.80
CA LEU A 318 -38.97 -5.39 20.23
C LEU A 318 -39.76 -6.23 21.24
N TYR A 319 -39.41 -6.20 22.53
CA TYR A 319 -40.17 -6.91 23.57
C TYR A 319 -41.61 -6.39 23.70
N LEU A 320 -41.80 -5.07 23.65
CA LEU A 320 -43.13 -4.45 23.67
C LEU A 320 -43.94 -4.72 22.39
N LEU A 321 -43.28 -4.86 21.24
CA LEU A 321 -43.93 -5.19 19.96
C LEU A 321 -44.33 -6.67 19.85
N PHE A 322 -43.63 -7.59 20.53
CA PHE A 322 -43.85 -9.03 20.40
C PHE A 322 -44.61 -9.68 21.56
N PHE A 323 -44.58 -9.11 22.77
CA PHE A 323 -45.11 -9.78 23.97
C PHE A 323 -46.26 -9.06 24.68
N ALA A 324 -46.74 -7.93 24.15
CA ALA A 324 -47.96 -7.28 24.63
C ALA A 324 -49.08 -7.42 23.59
N GLY A 325 -50.02 -8.32 23.84
CA GLY A 325 -51.31 -8.33 23.16
C GLY A 325 -52.33 -9.19 23.93
N PRO A 326 -53.61 -9.22 23.53
CA PRO A 326 -54.33 -8.31 22.61
C PRO A 326 -55.68 -7.83 23.21
N ASP A 327 -56.41 -6.95 22.50
CA ASP A 327 -57.88 -7.11 22.46
C ASP A 327 -58.52 -6.62 21.15
N SER A 328 -59.62 -7.30 20.83
CA SER A 328 -60.50 -7.38 19.63
C SER A 328 -60.90 -6.06 18.90
N SER A 329 -61.47 -5.96 17.68
CA SER A 329 -62.25 -6.86 16.80
C SER A 329 -62.50 -6.23 15.40
N THR A 330 -62.87 -7.09 14.43
CA THR A 330 -63.77 -6.92 13.25
C THR A 330 -63.33 -6.26 11.92
N GLU A 331 -63.46 -7.08 10.86
CA GLU A 331 -63.44 -6.86 9.38
C GLU A 331 -64.78 -6.30 8.81
N PRO A 332 -65.03 -6.16 7.47
CA PRO A 332 -64.18 -6.01 6.26
C PRO A 332 -64.72 -4.97 5.23
N SER A 333 -64.03 -4.73 4.08
CA SER A 333 -64.63 -4.58 2.71
C SER A 333 -63.75 -3.91 1.62
N SER A 334 -63.55 -4.67 0.52
CA SER A 334 -63.55 -4.38 -0.94
C SER A 334 -62.78 -3.23 -1.64
N ASN A 335 -62.14 -3.65 -2.75
CA ASN A 335 -61.96 -3.05 -4.08
C ASN A 335 -61.65 -1.54 -4.23
N ASP A 336 -60.52 -1.21 -4.88
CA ASP A 336 -60.54 -0.76 -6.29
C ASP A 336 -59.12 -0.51 -6.86
N ARG A 337 -58.96 -0.86 -8.14
CA ARG A 337 -57.86 -0.40 -9.04
C ARG A 337 -58.40 0.73 -9.93
N PRO A 338 -57.51 1.59 -10.44
CA PRO A 338 -57.46 1.80 -11.90
C PRO A 338 -55.99 1.83 -12.39
N SER A 339 -55.55 1.14 -13.44
CA SER A 339 -55.90 1.19 -14.88
C SER A 339 -55.74 2.58 -15.52
N TYR A 340 -54.70 2.74 -16.34
CA TYR A 340 -54.70 3.66 -17.49
C TYR A 340 -54.21 2.91 -18.74
N ALA A 341 -55.10 2.84 -19.74
CA ALA A 341 -54.92 2.31 -21.09
C ALA A 341 -54.05 3.25 -21.95
N GLN A 342 -53.07 2.77 -22.75
CA GLN A 342 -53.16 2.27 -24.14
C GLN A 342 -53.85 3.25 -25.13
N ARG A 343 -53.16 3.87 -26.11
CA ARG A 343 -52.84 3.40 -27.51
C ARG A 343 -52.52 4.65 -28.40
N PRO A 344 -52.16 4.57 -29.72
CA PRO A 344 -51.83 3.41 -30.58
C PRO A 344 -50.52 3.55 -31.43
N ASN A 345 -50.00 2.40 -31.88
CA ASN A 345 -49.07 2.27 -33.02
C ASN A 345 -49.90 2.15 -34.33
N PRO A 346 -49.39 2.56 -35.52
CA PRO A 346 -48.97 1.51 -36.46
C PRO A 346 -47.86 1.92 -37.43
N LYS A 347 -46.85 1.06 -37.60
CA LYS A 347 -46.55 0.34 -38.86
C LYS A 347 -45.44 -0.70 -38.64
N SER A 348 -45.67 -1.86 -39.23
CA SER A 348 -44.94 -3.11 -39.04
C SER A 348 -43.79 -3.31 -40.04
N LYS A 349 -43.07 -4.41 -39.79
CA LYS A 349 -42.04 -5.14 -40.57
C LYS A 349 -40.63 -4.84 -40.05
N ASN A 350 -39.86 -5.77 -39.49
CA ASN A 350 -39.86 -7.24 -39.60
C ASN A 350 -39.80 -7.92 -38.21
N THR A 351 -40.78 -8.78 -37.96
CA THR A 351 -40.67 -9.90 -37.03
C THR A 351 -40.08 -11.07 -37.81
N ASP A 352 -38.78 -11.33 -37.63
CA ASP A 352 -38.19 -12.65 -37.88
C ASP A 352 -36.83 -12.82 -37.18
N GLU A 353 -36.78 -12.45 -35.88
CA GLU A 353 -35.66 -12.86 -35.02
C GLU A 353 -36.13 -13.04 -33.55
N LEU A 354 -37.28 -13.67 -33.33
CA LEU A 354 -37.55 -14.31 -32.05
C LEU A 354 -37.29 -15.82 -32.18
N ALA A 355 -36.54 -16.36 -31.21
CA ALA A 355 -36.24 -17.76 -30.98
C ALA A 355 -35.08 -18.38 -31.78
N ARG A 356 -33.95 -17.67 -31.88
CA ARG A 356 -32.67 -18.38 -31.70
C ARG A 356 -32.42 -18.48 -30.19
N PRO A 357 -32.18 -19.66 -29.61
CA PRO A 357 -31.64 -19.70 -28.25
C PRO A 357 -30.41 -18.80 -28.26
N ALA A 358 -30.33 -17.83 -27.34
CA ALA A 358 -29.15 -16.99 -27.21
C ALA A 358 -27.95 -17.94 -27.20
N VAL A 359 -27.11 -17.86 -28.24
CA VAL A 359 -25.98 -18.78 -28.38
C VAL A 359 -25.15 -18.59 -27.13
N ARG A 360 -25.14 -19.61 -26.27
CA ARG A 360 -24.41 -19.56 -25.00
C ARG A 360 -22.97 -19.17 -25.32
N LYS A 361 -22.53 -18.04 -24.76
CA LYS A 361 -21.15 -17.56 -24.91
C LYS A 361 -20.22 -18.68 -24.50
N ARG A 362 -19.26 -19.05 -25.36
CA ARG A 362 -18.28 -20.08 -25.01
C ARG A 362 -17.17 -19.54 -24.13
N LYS A 363 -16.74 -18.29 -24.37
CA LYS A 363 -15.61 -17.65 -23.71
C LYS A 363 -15.89 -16.16 -23.49
N ASP A 364 -15.60 -15.64 -22.31
CA ASP A 364 -15.78 -14.22 -21.96
C ASP A 364 -14.58 -13.70 -21.16
N MET A 365 -14.20 -12.45 -21.42
CA MET A 365 -13.19 -11.70 -20.66
C MET A 365 -13.90 -10.66 -19.79
N ILE A 366 -13.75 -10.78 -18.47
CA ILE A 366 -14.35 -9.92 -17.46
C ILE A 366 -13.30 -8.92 -17.03
N VAL A 367 -13.58 -7.64 -17.21
CA VAL A 367 -12.60 -6.57 -17.07
C VAL A 367 -13.12 -5.54 -16.09
N ALA A 368 -12.36 -5.32 -15.01
CA ALA A 368 -12.55 -4.16 -14.14
C ALA A 368 -11.78 -2.98 -14.74
N SER A 369 -12.47 -1.86 -14.97
CA SER A 369 -11.95 -0.72 -15.73
C SER A 369 -12.36 0.61 -15.09
N MET A 370 -11.53 1.62 -15.27
CA MET A 370 -11.89 3.02 -15.09
C MET A 370 -12.29 3.65 -16.42
N LYS A 371 -12.93 4.82 -16.38
CA LYS A 371 -13.47 5.53 -17.54
C LYS A 371 -12.39 5.90 -18.57
N ASN A 372 -11.17 6.13 -18.11
CA ASN A 372 -10.05 6.58 -18.94
C ASN A 372 -9.17 5.42 -19.46
N ASP A 373 -9.46 4.18 -19.08
CA ASP A 373 -8.68 3.03 -19.54
C ASP A 373 -9.01 2.71 -21.01
N ASP A 374 -7.98 2.36 -21.78
CA ASP A 374 -8.15 1.82 -23.13
C ASP A 374 -8.31 0.29 -23.09
N THR A 375 -9.53 -0.17 -23.36
CA THR A 375 -9.89 -1.58 -23.48
C THR A 375 -10.15 -2.02 -24.92
N SER A 376 -9.91 -1.15 -25.91
CA SER A 376 -10.19 -1.41 -27.33
C SER A 376 -9.35 -2.56 -27.91
N TRP A 377 -8.13 -2.74 -27.39
CA TRP A 377 -7.21 -3.82 -27.74
C TRP A 377 -7.83 -5.22 -27.59
N LEU A 378 -8.73 -5.41 -26.62
CA LEU A 378 -9.39 -6.71 -26.42
C LEU A 378 -10.19 -7.14 -27.66
N ALA A 379 -10.89 -6.19 -28.30
CA ALA A 379 -11.67 -6.47 -29.50
C ALA A 379 -10.78 -6.68 -30.73
N GLU A 380 -9.64 -5.97 -30.79
CA GLU A 380 -8.66 -6.09 -31.88
C GLU A 380 -7.93 -7.44 -31.85
N TYR A 381 -7.41 -7.83 -30.69
CA TYR A 381 -6.53 -9.00 -30.55
C TYR A 381 -7.28 -10.29 -30.22
N PHE A 382 -8.49 -10.20 -29.65
CA PHE A 382 -9.29 -11.36 -29.20
C PHE A 382 -10.74 -11.30 -29.71
N PRO A 383 -10.96 -11.22 -31.05
CA PRO A 383 -12.30 -11.07 -31.61
C PRO A 383 -13.24 -12.25 -31.32
N ASP A 384 -12.67 -13.44 -31.07
CA ASP A 384 -13.42 -14.66 -30.74
C ASP A 384 -13.88 -14.73 -29.27
N TRP A 385 -13.41 -13.81 -28.42
CA TRP A 385 -13.82 -13.69 -27.03
C TRP A 385 -14.92 -12.64 -26.89
N SER A 386 -15.97 -12.99 -26.14
CA SER A 386 -16.83 -11.95 -25.60
C SER A 386 -16.03 -11.10 -24.59
N ARG A 387 -16.45 -9.84 -24.40
CA ARG A 387 -15.90 -9.00 -23.33
C ARG A 387 -17.03 -8.38 -22.52
N SER A 388 -16.87 -8.41 -21.21
CA SER A 388 -17.72 -7.75 -20.22
C SER A 388 -16.87 -6.74 -19.45
N VAL A 389 -16.83 -5.51 -19.95
CA VAL A 389 -16.04 -4.41 -19.38
C VAL A 389 -16.92 -3.59 -18.42
N TYR A 390 -16.61 -3.65 -17.13
CA TYR A 390 -17.30 -2.88 -16.09
C TYR A 390 -16.51 -1.62 -15.78
N VAL A 391 -17.16 -0.46 -15.97
CA VAL A 391 -16.55 0.85 -15.69
C VAL A 391 -17.05 1.34 -14.34
N VAL A 392 -16.18 1.30 -13.32
CA VAL A 392 -16.59 1.43 -11.90
C VAL A 392 -16.75 2.87 -11.43
N ASP A 393 -16.07 3.81 -12.08
CA ASP A 393 -16.11 5.26 -11.83
C ASP A 393 -17.15 6.00 -12.70
N ASN A 394 -17.94 5.26 -13.49
CA ASN A 394 -19.02 5.80 -14.32
C ASN A 394 -20.35 5.09 -14.10
N LYS A 395 -21.21 5.67 -13.26
CA LYS A 395 -22.56 5.14 -12.95
C LYS A 395 -23.51 5.02 -14.16
N LYS A 396 -23.18 5.64 -15.29
CA LYS A 396 -23.97 5.57 -16.54
C LYS A 396 -23.40 4.57 -17.54
N ALA A 397 -22.29 3.90 -17.23
CA ALA A 397 -21.72 2.90 -18.11
C ALA A 397 -22.68 1.71 -18.29
N PRO A 398 -22.69 1.05 -19.47
CA PRO A 398 -23.57 -0.09 -19.72
C PRO A 398 -23.41 -1.23 -18.71
N LEU A 399 -22.19 -1.46 -18.24
CA LEU A 399 -21.86 -2.35 -17.12
C LEU A 399 -21.09 -1.53 -16.08
N THR A 400 -21.59 -1.54 -14.84
CA THR A 400 -20.99 -0.86 -13.69
C THR A 400 -21.40 -1.60 -12.41
N VAL A 401 -20.89 -1.15 -11.26
CA VAL A 401 -21.15 -1.76 -9.95
C VAL A 401 -21.98 -0.83 -9.06
N MET A 402 -22.72 -1.41 -8.10
CA MET A 402 -23.53 -0.61 -7.17
C MET A 402 -22.67 0.27 -6.24
N LYS A 403 -21.47 -0.21 -5.90
CA LYS A 403 -20.51 0.46 -5.03
C LYS A 403 -19.11 0.14 -5.53
N ASN A 404 -18.27 1.16 -5.74
CA ASN A 404 -16.85 0.94 -6.03
C ASN A 404 -16.15 0.65 -4.68
N LYS A 405 -16.01 -0.64 -4.34
CA LYS A 405 -15.40 -1.12 -3.08
C LYS A 405 -14.81 -2.53 -3.26
N GLY A 406 -13.64 -2.79 -2.69
CA GLY A 406 -12.90 -4.05 -2.81
C GLY A 406 -12.15 -4.20 -4.13
N ARG A 407 -11.69 -3.09 -4.74
CA ARG A 407 -11.00 -3.08 -6.04
C ARG A 407 -11.76 -3.88 -7.12
N GLU A 408 -11.10 -4.75 -7.88
CA GLU A 408 -11.69 -5.59 -8.93
C GLU A 408 -12.69 -6.63 -8.42
N SER A 409 -12.65 -6.96 -7.12
CA SER A 409 -13.45 -8.04 -6.56
C SER A 409 -14.96 -7.77 -6.63
N MET A 410 -15.39 -6.51 -6.52
CA MET A 410 -16.81 -6.16 -6.69
C MET A 410 -17.30 -6.42 -8.11
N VAL A 411 -16.47 -6.14 -9.12
CA VAL A 411 -16.79 -6.41 -10.52
C VAL A 411 -16.92 -7.92 -10.72
N TYR A 412 -15.94 -8.69 -10.23
CA TYR A 412 -15.87 -10.12 -10.45
C TYR A 412 -17.05 -10.84 -9.80
N LEU A 413 -17.36 -10.52 -8.54
CA LEU A 413 -18.51 -11.04 -7.83
C LEU A 413 -19.83 -10.63 -8.50
N THR A 414 -19.95 -9.37 -8.94
CA THR A 414 -21.16 -8.90 -9.63
C THR A 414 -21.39 -9.66 -10.92
N TYR A 415 -20.35 -9.87 -11.74
CA TYR A 415 -20.45 -10.66 -12.96
C TYR A 415 -20.91 -12.09 -12.68
N ILE A 416 -20.27 -12.78 -11.72
CA ILE A 416 -20.60 -14.16 -11.37
C ILE A 416 -22.07 -14.26 -10.93
N ILE A 417 -22.53 -13.37 -10.05
CA ILE A 417 -23.90 -13.38 -9.51
C ILE A 417 -24.93 -13.11 -10.60
N ASP A 418 -24.70 -12.09 -11.43
CA ASP A 418 -25.67 -11.64 -12.42
C ASP A 418 -25.81 -12.67 -13.56
N ASN A 419 -24.73 -13.42 -13.85
CA ASN A 419 -24.68 -14.39 -14.94
C ASN A 419 -24.76 -15.84 -14.46
N TYR A 420 -24.92 -16.12 -13.17
CA TYR A 420 -24.73 -17.45 -12.56
C TYR A 420 -25.41 -18.62 -13.31
N GLU A 421 -26.66 -18.43 -13.77
CA GLU A 421 -27.40 -19.46 -14.51
C GLU A 421 -26.89 -19.66 -15.96
N ASN A 422 -26.32 -18.60 -16.55
CA ASN A 422 -25.95 -18.50 -17.96
C ASN A 422 -24.45 -18.25 -18.17
N LEU A 423 -23.61 -18.60 -17.18
CA LEU A 423 -22.16 -18.41 -17.24
C LEU A 423 -21.56 -19.04 -18.52
N PRO A 424 -20.58 -18.37 -19.16
CA PRO A 424 -19.85 -18.93 -20.28
C PRO A 424 -18.97 -20.11 -19.85
N ASP A 425 -18.60 -20.98 -20.79
CA ASP A 425 -17.81 -22.18 -20.46
C ASP A 425 -16.44 -21.85 -19.86
N ILE A 426 -15.82 -20.77 -20.36
CA ILE A 426 -14.53 -20.24 -19.94
C ILE A 426 -14.66 -18.76 -19.62
N MET A 427 -14.10 -18.35 -18.48
CA MET A 427 -14.05 -16.97 -18.01
C MET A 427 -12.60 -16.60 -17.70
N LEU A 428 -12.16 -15.45 -18.18
CA LEU A 428 -10.91 -14.82 -17.77
C LEU A 428 -11.25 -13.52 -17.03
N PHE A 429 -10.77 -13.39 -15.81
CA PHE A 429 -10.87 -12.20 -14.99
C PHE A 429 -9.52 -11.49 -15.07
N ILE A 430 -9.52 -10.29 -15.65
CA ILE A 430 -8.30 -9.52 -15.96
C ILE A 430 -8.49 -8.04 -15.63
N HIS A 431 -7.38 -7.31 -15.59
CA HIS A 431 -7.41 -5.85 -15.54
C HIS A 431 -7.55 -5.25 -16.94
N SER A 432 -7.78 -3.93 -17.01
CA SER A 432 -8.16 -3.21 -18.23
C SER A 432 -7.01 -2.93 -19.20
N LEU A 433 -5.84 -2.58 -18.68
CA LEU A 433 -4.73 -2.09 -19.50
C LEU A 433 -4.00 -3.23 -20.20
N ARG A 434 -3.67 -3.02 -21.48
CA ARG A 434 -2.84 -3.95 -22.26
C ARG A 434 -1.45 -4.08 -21.65
N TYR A 435 -0.82 -2.96 -21.34
CA TYR A 435 0.50 -2.89 -20.73
C TYR A 435 0.33 -2.55 -19.26
N GLN A 436 0.69 -3.47 -18.38
CA GLN A 436 0.63 -3.27 -16.93
C GLN A 436 1.53 -4.28 -16.22
N TRP A 437 2.21 -3.86 -15.15
CA TRP A 437 3.15 -4.70 -14.41
C TRP A 437 2.57 -6.00 -13.84
N HIS A 438 1.24 -6.10 -13.76
CA HIS A 438 0.52 -7.31 -13.35
C HIS A 438 0.54 -8.43 -14.41
N ASN A 439 0.95 -8.14 -15.66
CA ASN A 439 1.03 -9.12 -16.73
C ASN A 439 2.36 -9.86 -16.68
N ASP A 440 2.30 -11.19 -16.72
CA ASP A 440 3.45 -12.08 -16.58
C ASP A 440 4.18 -12.29 -17.94
N ASP A 441 4.66 -11.17 -18.47
CA ASP A 441 5.33 -11.03 -19.76
C ASP A 441 6.54 -10.07 -19.64
N PRO A 442 7.63 -10.27 -20.40
CA PRO A 442 8.80 -9.40 -20.39
C PRO A 442 8.49 -7.92 -20.56
N TYR A 443 7.54 -7.58 -21.43
CA TYR A 443 7.12 -6.20 -21.68
C TYR A 443 5.85 -5.82 -20.94
N TYR A 444 5.42 -6.65 -19.98
CA TYR A 444 4.18 -6.46 -19.26
C TYR A 444 2.96 -6.38 -20.22
N ASP A 445 3.07 -7.00 -21.40
CA ASP A 445 2.04 -7.00 -22.44
C ASP A 445 1.08 -8.18 -22.22
N GLY A 446 -0.21 -7.87 -22.03
CA GLY A 446 -1.24 -8.89 -21.85
C GLY A 446 -1.55 -9.68 -23.13
N VAL A 447 -1.22 -9.14 -24.32
CA VAL A 447 -1.52 -9.80 -25.60
C VAL A 447 -0.79 -11.14 -25.79
N PRO A 448 0.55 -11.22 -25.71
CA PRO A 448 1.27 -12.50 -25.83
C PRO A 448 0.85 -13.50 -24.76
N MET A 449 0.67 -13.05 -23.52
CA MET A 449 0.21 -13.88 -22.39
C MET A 449 -1.15 -14.51 -22.70
N LEU A 450 -2.15 -13.71 -23.06
CA LEU A 450 -3.52 -14.19 -23.31
C LEU A 450 -3.65 -14.98 -24.62
N ARG A 451 -2.83 -14.70 -25.64
CA ARG A 451 -2.81 -15.49 -26.89
C ARG A 451 -2.30 -16.91 -26.66
N ASN A 452 -1.31 -17.04 -25.78
CA ASN A 452 -0.69 -18.32 -25.46
C ASN A 452 -1.42 -19.07 -24.34
N PHE A 453 -2.50 -18.49 -23.78
CA PHE A 453 -3.29 -19.10 -22.73
C PHE A 453 -3.88 -20.47 -23.13
N GLN A 454 -3.54 -21.51 -22.38
CA GLN A 454 -3.92 -22.89 -22.64
C GLN A 454 -5.30 -23.20 -22.07
N VAL A 455 -6.35 -22.90 -22.85
CA VAL A 455 -7.73 -23.27 -22.51
C VAL A 455 -7.90 -24.75 -22.12
N PRO A 456 -7.25 -25.74 -22.79
CA PRO A 456 -7.35 -27.14 -22.37
C PRO A 456 -6.83 -27.40 -20.95
N TYR A 457 -5.78 -26.69 -20.52
CA TYR A 457 -5.26 -26.80 -19.17
C TYR A 457 -6.23 -26.20 -18.14
N LEU A 458 -6.80 -25.02 -18.43
CA LEU A 458 -7.86 -24.46 -17.60
C LEU A 458 -9.08 -25.41 -17.51
N GLN A 459 -9.49 -26.02 -18.62
CA GLN A 459 -10.60 -26.98 -18.61
C GLN A 459 -10.32 -28.20 -17.71
N LYS A 460 -9.06 -28.62 -17.63
CA LYS A 460 -8.62 -29.72 -16.77
C LYS A 460 -8.58 -29.31 -15.29
N MET A 461 -8.04 -28.13 -14.99
CA MET A 461 -7.80 -27.69 -13.60
C MET A 461 -9.01 -26.98 -12.97
N GLY A 462 -9.88 -26.40 -13.79
CA GLY A 462 -11.05 -25.65 -13.36
C GLY A 462 -10.76 -24.20 -12.95
N TYR A 463 -9.60 -23.96 -12.33
CA TYR A 463 -9.06 -22.64 -11.94
C TYR A 463 -7.56 -22.59 -12.28
N VAL A 464 -7.09 -21.44 -12.79
CA VAL A 464 -5.66 -21.14 -12.96
C VAL A 464 -5.39 -19.67 -12.65
N ASN A 465 -4.31 -19.37 -11.94
CA ASN A 465 -3.79 -18.02 -11.81
C ASN A 465 -3.10 -17.62 -13.13
N LEU A 466 -3.21 -16.36 -13.55
CA LEU A 466 -2.52 -15.83 -14.75
C LEU A 466 -1.11 -15.31 -14.44
N ARG A 467 -0.68 -15.33 -13.19
CA ARG A 467 0.68 -15.05 -12.75
C ARG A 467 1.37 -16.33 -12.29
N CYS A 468 2.57 -16.55 -12.79
CA CYS A 468 3.40 -17.72 -12.58
C CYS A 468 4.61 -17.44 -11.67
N VAL A 469 5.15 -16.22 -11.67
CA VAL A 469 6.24 -15.87 -10.75
C VAL A 469 5.78 -15.79 -9.30
N TRP A 470 6.66 -16.15 -8.38
CA TRP A 470 6.38 -16.10 -6.94
C TRP A 470 6.72 -14.75 -6.30
N THR A 471 7.29 -13.81 -7.07
CA THR A 471 7.83 -12.53 -6.58
C THR A 471 6.90 -11.78 -5.62
N LEU A 472 5.58 -11.97 -5.71
CA LEU A 472 4.60 -11.45 -4.76
C LEU A 472 3.56 -12.53 -4.44
N GLY A 473 3.34 -12.80 -3.15
CA GLY A 473 2.27 -13.69 -2.68
C GLY A 473 2.62 -15.16 -2.46
N CYS A 474 3.75 -15.65 -2.96
CA CYS A 474 4.20 -17.04 -2.84
C CYS A 474 5.61 -17.13 -2.21
N PRO A 475 5.95 -18.23 -1.51
CA PRO A 475 5.13 -19.42 -1.28
C PRO A 475 4.06 -19.23 -0.18
N GLU A 476 4.28 -18.28 0.72
CA GLU A 476 3.45 -17.97 1.87
C GLU A 476 3.47 -16.45 2.07
N GLU A 477 2.30 -15.83 2.08
CA GLU A 477 2.15 -14.37 2.23
C GLU A 477 1.48 -14.00 3.55
N ILE A 478 0.47 -14.78 3.94
CA ILE A 478 -0.36 -14.50 5.11
C ILE A 478 -0.30 -15.72 6.03
N HIS A 479 -0.09 -15.51 7.32
CA HIS A 479 -0.12 -16.55 8.37
C HIS A 479 -1.24 -16.24 9.38
N PRO A 480 -2.52 -16.50 9.05
CA PRO A 480 -3.68 -15.93 9.75
C PRO A 480 -3.74 -16.13 11.28
N LEU A 481 -3.11 -17.18 11.81
CA LEU A 481 -3.13 -17.51 13.23
C LEU A 481 -1.93 -16.96 14.02
N THR A 482 -0.79 -16.81 13.36
CA THR A 482 0.48 -16.37 13.97
C THR A 482 0.83 -14.94 13.64
N ASP A 483 0.17 -14.35 12.65
CA ASP A 483 0.15 -12.92 12.38
C ASP A 483 -0.62 -12.21 13.51
N THR A 484 -0.08 -12.28 14.72
CA THR A 484 -0.56 -11.55 15.89
C THR A 484 0.24 -10.28 15.98
N HIS A 485 -0.36 -9.13 15.61
CA HIS A 485 0.22 -7.80 15.78
C HIS A 485 1.74 -7.76 15.56
N ARG A 486 2.21 -8.27 14.42
CA ARG A 486 3.44 -7.77 13.84
C ARG A 486 3.02 -6.69 12.87
N ASP A 487 3.54 -5.51 13.11
CA ASP A 487 3.55 -4.44 12.14
C ASP A 487 4.41 -4.92 10.98
N ASP A 488 3.92 -5.80 10.10
CA ASP A 488 4.47 -6.11 8.78
C ASP A 488 3.27 -6.54 7.92
N VAL A 489 3.25 -6.09 6.67
CA VAL A 489 2.04 -5.90 5.86
C VAL A 489 1.12 -7.12 5.83
N HIS A 490 -0.18 -6.83 5.97
CA HIS A 490 -1.34 -7.64 5.57
C HIS A 490 -2.04 -8.36 6.71
N ALA A 491 -3.24 -7.88 6.98
CA ALA A 491 -4.43 -8.70 7.15
C ALA A 491 -4.34 -9.95 8.05
N GLY A 492 -3.37 -10.21 8.91
CA GLY A 492 -3.39 -11.43 9.74
C GLY A 492 -4.67 -11.53 10.56
N GLU A 493 -4.95 -10.48 11.33
CA GLU A 493 -6.20 -10.35 12.08
C GLU A 493 -7.42 -10.11 11.16
N TYR A 494 -7.29 -9.30 10.10
CA TYR A 494 -8.41 -8.92 9.24
C TYR A 494 -8.79 -9.99 8.21
N PHE A 495 -7.83 -10.75 7.73
CA PHE A 495 -7.92 -11.96 6.93
C PHE A 495 -8.39 -13.09 7.82
N MET A 496 -7.85 -13.31 9.03
CA MET A 496 -8.43 -14.30 9.95
C MET A 496 -9.93 -14.05 10.16
N LYS A 497 -10.32 -12.81 10.50
CA LYS A 497 -11.73 -12.42 10.68
C LYS A 497 -12.52 -12.45 9.37
N GLY A 498 -11.99 -11.85 8.32
CA GLY A 498 -12.62 -11.77 7.00
C GLY A 498 -12.80 -13.15 6.38
N PHE A 499 -11.80 -14.01 6.45
CA PHE A 499 -11.84 -15.40 6.05
C PHE A 499 -12.87 -16.18 6.87
N ALA A 500 -12.93 -16.01 8.20
CA ALA A 500 -13.96 -16.63 9.01
C ALA A 500 -15.38 -16.15 8.65
N GLU A 501 -15.55 -14.90 8.23
CA GLU A 501 -16.84 -14.35 7.79
C GLU A 501 -17.22 -14.80 6.36
N LEU A 502 -16.24 -14.91 5.47
CA LEU A 502 -16.41 -15.40 4.10
C LEU A 502 -16.70 -16.91 4.11
N PHE A 503 -15.92 -17.67 4.87
CA PHE A 503 -15.90 -19.13 4.96
C PHE A 503 -16.21 -19.64 6.38
N PRO A 504 -17.43 -19.43 6.89
CA PRO A 504 -17.79 -19.73 8.29
C PRO A 504 -17.63 -21.20 8.68
N ASP A 505 -17.72 -22.12 7.73
CA ASP A 505 -17.62 -23.56 7.95
C ASP A 505 -16.23 -24.13 7.60
N THR A 506 -15.24 -23.27 7.29
CA THR A 506 -13.88 -23.68 6.91
C THR A 506 -12.90 -23.34 8.02
N PRO A 507 -12.06 -24.28 8.47
CA PRO A 507 -10.96 -23.97 9.39
C PRO A 507 -10.07 -22.87 8.82
N ILE A 508 -9.66 -21.95 9.68
CA ILE A 508 -8.71 -20.90 9.31
C ILE A 508 -7.38 -21.58 8.97
N PRO A 509 -6.80 -21.33 7.78
CA PRO A 509 -5.53 -21.93 7.41
C PRO A 509 -4.38 -21.35 8.23
N ASP A 510 -3.34 -22.15 8.46
CA ASP A 510 -2.11 -21.70 9.13
C ASP A 510 -1.33 -20.71 8.25
N GLU A 511 -1.33 -20.96 6.94
CA GLU A 511 -0.60 -20.20 5.91
C GLU A 511 -1.47 -20.07 4.64
N VAL A 512 -1.35 -18.93 3.97
CA VAL A 512 -1.99 -18.64 2.68
C VAL A 512 -0.94 -18.08 1.74
N GLY A 513 -0.87 -18.63 0.54
CA GLY A 513 0.05 -18.17 -0.49
C GLY A 513 -0.51 -18.42 -1.89
N VAL A 514 -0.42 -17.41 -2.74
CA VAL A 514 -0.79 -17.46 -4.15
C VAL A 514 -0.13 -16.29 -4.86
N SER A 515 0.32 -16.47 -6.11
CA SER A 515 0.85 -15.35 -6.89
C SER A 515 -0.19 -14.23 -6.96
N CYS A 516 0.22 -13.00 -6.66
CA CYS A 516 -0.68 -11.86 -6.46
C CYS A 516 -1.55 -11.51 -7.69
N CYS A 517 -2.37 -10.50 -7.48
CA CYS A 517 -2.87 -9.55 -8.46
C CYS A 517 -4.18 -9.95 -9.15
N ALA A 518 -4.93 -10.89 -8.55
CA ALA A 518 -6.32 -11.24 -8.86
C ALA A 518 -6.67 -11.51 -10.34
N GLN A 519 -5.70 -11.77 -11.21
CA GLN A 519 -5.95 -12.16 -12.59
C GLN A 519 -5.97 -13.69 -12.70
N PHE A 520 -7.11 -14.27 -13.10
CA PHE A 520 -7.28 -15.72 -13.12
C PHE A 520 -8.28 -16.18 -14.18
N GLY A 521 -8.14 -17.44 -14.57
CA GLY A 521 -9.11 -18.15 -15.40
C GLY A 521 -9.93 -19.14 -14.59
N VAL A 522 -11.24 -19.21 -14.86
CA VAL A 522 -12.12 -20.22 -14.28
C VAL A 522 -13.08 -20.81 -15.30
N THR A 523 -13.39 -22.08 -15.12
CA THR A 523 -14.42 -22.77 -15.90
C THR A 523 -15.80 -22.57 -15.28
N ARG A 524 -16.85 -22.66 -16.09
CA ARG A 524 -18.23 -22.67 -15.58
C ARG A 524 -18.44 -23.71 -14.50
N ASN A 525 -18.02 -24.95 -14.76
CA ASN A 525 -18.26 -26.05 -13.83
C ASN A 525 -17.61 -25.75 -12.48
N LYS A 526 -16.43 -25.14 -12.49
CA LYS A 526 -15.74 -24.75 -11.26
C LYS A 526 -16.47 -23.66 -10.48
N VAL A 527 -17.01 -22.65 -11.16
CA VAL A 527 -17.83 -21.62 -10.48
C VAL A 527 -19.08 -22.24 -9.85
N LEU A 528 -19.71 -23.21 -10.53
CA LEU A 528 -20.94 -23.87 -10.08
C LEU A 528 -20.75 -24.92 -8.98
N GLU A 529 -19.51 -25.30 -8.65
CA GLU A 529 -19.23 -26.14 -7.47
C GLU A 529 -19.67 -25.45 -6.17
N ARG A 530 -19.70 -24.11 -6.17
CA ARG A 530 -20.12 -23.27 -5.05
C ARG A 530 -21.49 -22.64 -5.35
N PRO A 531 -22.48 -22.70 -4.45
CA PRO A 531 -23.81 -22.13 -4.70
C PRO A 531 -23.79 -20.62 -4.86
N LYS A 532 -24.72 -20.08 -5.66
CA LYS A 532 -24.89 -18.62 -5.90
C LYS A 532 -24.91 -17.79 -4.61
N SER A 533 -25.58 -18.31 -3.57
CA SER A 533 -25.72 -17.66 -2.27
C SER A 533 -24.39 -17.34 -1.58
N ASP A 534 -23.33 -18.10 -1.86
CA ASP A 534 -22.00 -17.82 -1.32
C ASP A 534 -21.37 -16.60 -1.99
N TYR A 535 -21.46 -16.50 -3.32
CA TYR A 535 -20.99 -15.31 -4.03
C TYR A 535 -21.77 -14.06 -3.61
N GLU A 536 -23.08 -14.19 -3.40
CA GLU A 536 -23.91 -13.12 -2.84
C GLU A 536 -23.47 -12.72 -1.42
N ARG A 537 -23.11 -13.70 -0.57
CA ARG A 537 -22.53 -13.44 0.75
C ARG A 537 -21.18 -12.72 0.65
N PHE A 538 -20.28 -13.15 -0.23
CA PHE A 538 -18.99 -12.50 -0.43
C PHE A 538 -19.16 -11.04 -0.88
N ARG A 539 -20.07 -10.79 -1.85
CA ARG A 539 -20.34 -9.43 -2.33
C ARG A 539 -20.97 -8.56 -1.25
N LYS A 540 -21.86 -9.14 -0.45
CA LYS A 540 -22.48 -8.46 0.69
C LYS A 540 -21.43 -8.09 1.74
N TRP A 541 -20.58 -9.04 2.13
CA TRP A 541 -19.45 -8.79 3.03
C TRP A 541 -18.58 -7.66 2.52
N LEU A 542 -18.17 -7.72 1.24
CA LEU A 542 -17.34 -6.69 0.61
C LEU A 542 -18.01 -5.31 0.63
N ALA A 543 -19.33 -5.24 0.41
CA ALA A 543 -20.06 -3.99 0.43
C ALA A 543 -20.25 -3.40 1.83
N GLU A 544 -20.46 -4.25 2.84
CA GLU A 544 -20.90 -3.89 4.20
C GLU A 544 -19.77 -3.84 5.23
N THR A 545 -18.64 -4.53 4.99
CA THR A 545 -17.49 -4.55 5.90
C THR A 545 -17.01 -3.13 6.19
N SER A 546 -16.55 -2.89 7.42
CA SER A 546 -15.95 -1.61 7.82
C SER A 546 -14.54 -1.40 7.29
N LEU A 547 -13.92 -2.45 6.73
CA LEU A 547 -12.57 -2.38 6.16
C LEU A 547 -12.51 -1.43 4.96
N GLY A 548 -11.34 -0.82 4.74
CA GLY A 548 -11.03 -0.01 3.56
C GLY A 548 -11.15 -0.79 2.25
N ASP A 549 -11.18 -0.05 1.13
CA ASP A 549 -11.26 -0.62 -0.22
C ASP A 549 -10.09 -1.58 -0.51
N ASP A 550 -8.90 -1.15 -0.12
CA ASP A 550 -7.61 -1.81 -0.19
C ASP A 550 -7.56 -3.11 0.63
N LEU A 551 -7.84 -3.05 1.95
CA LEU A 551 -7.77 -4.22 2.83
C LEU A 551 -8.83 -5.27 2.48
N SER A 552 -10.05 -4.82 2.19
CA SER A 552 -11.12 -5.74 1.78
C SER A 552 -10.86 -6.33 0.39
N GLY A 553 -10.23 -5.57 -0.52
CA GLY A 553 -9.73 -6.08 -1.80
C GLY A 553 -8.63 -7.12 -1.61
N ARG A 554 -7.63 -6.88 -0.76
CA ARG A 554 -6.52 -7.81 -0.47
C ARG A 554 -7.01 -9.13 0.12
N ILE A 555 -7.98 -9.09 1.05
CA ILE A 555 -8.59 -10.32 1.59
C ILE A 555 -9.24 -11.13 0.47
N MET A 556 -9.95 -10.47 -0.45
CA MET A 556 -10.56 -11.15 -1.60
C MET A 556 -9.51 -11.69 -2.57
N GLU A 557 -8.45 -10.92 -2.87
CA GLU A 557 -7.32 -11.30 -3.72
C GLU A 557 -6.74 -12.65 -3.28
N TYR A 558 -6.42 -12.79 -1.99
CA TYR A 558 -5.87 -14.01 -1.38
C TYR A 558 -6.94 -15.05 -1.03
N SER A 559 -8.20 -14.79 -1.35
CA SER A 559 -9.28 -15.77 -1.17
C SER A 559 -9.70 -16.43 -2.49
N TRP A 560 -9.38 -15.85 -3.66
CA TRP A 560 -9.93 -16.32 -4.94
C TRP A 560 -9.64 -17.79 -5.24
N HIS A 561 -8.40 -18.25 -5.08
CA HIS A 561 -8.04 -19.64 -5.33
C HIS A 561 -8.82 -20.59 -4.41
N MET A 562 -9.00 -20.21 -3.14
CA MET A 562 -9.80 -20.97 -2.16
C MET A 562 -11.30 -20.90 -2.43
N ILE A 563 -11.84 -19.78 -2.93
CA ILE A 563 -13.22 -19.67 -3.41
C ILE A 563 -13.49 -20.76 -4.46
N PHE A 564 -12.51 -21.03 -5.32
CA PHE A 564 -12.56 -22.06 -6.37
C PHE A 564 -11.94 -23.41 -5.96
N GLY A 565 -11.75 -23.64 -4.66
CA GLY A 565 -11.43 -24.95 -4.09
C GLY A 565 -9.98 -25.39 -4.25
N GLN A 566 -9.05 -24.45 -4.44
CA GLN A 566 -7.61 -24.72 -4.30
C GLN A 566 -7.18 -24.72 -2.82
N PRO A 567 -6.07 -25.39 -2.49
CA PRO A 567 -5.49 -25.34 -1.13
C PRO A 567 -5.08 -23.91 -0.73
N PRO A 568 -4.96 -23.62 0.57
CA PRO A 568 -4.54 -22.31 1.08
C PRO A 568 -3.22 -21.80 0.49
N ILE A 569 -2.26 -22.70 0.28
CA ILE A 569 -1.04 -22.45 -0.49
C ILE A 569 -1.21 -23.03 -1.89
N HIS A 570 -1.29 -22.17 -2.90
CA HIS A 570 -1.39 -22.51 -4.32
C HIS A 570 -0.29 -21.81 -5.12
N CYS A 571 0.93 -22.31 -4.96
CA CYS A 571 2.14 -21.78 -5.59
C CYS A 571 2.79 -22.86 -6.48
N PRO A 572 2.27 -23.08 -7.72
CA PRO A 572 2.92 -23.98 -8.65
C PRO A 572 4.30 -23.45 -9.02
N LYS A 573 5.26 -24.34 -9.32
CA LYS A 573 6.59 -23.94 -9.80
C LYS A 573 6.45 -23.04 -11.03
N ALA A 574 7.27 -22.00 -11.13
CA ALA A 574 7.23 -21.07 -12.26
C ALA A 574 7.34 -21.80 -13.61
N GLU A 575 8.26 -22.76 -13.73
CA GLU A 575 8.44 -23.60 -14.93
C GLU A 575 7.15 -24.32 -15.33
N ASP A 576 6.53 -25.04 -14.39
CA ASP A 576 5.29 -25.78 -14.60
C ASP A 576 4.14 -24.83 -14.95
N CYS A 577 4.06 -23.68 -14.29
CA CYS A 577 3.03 -22.69 -14.55
C CYS A 577 3.14 -22.13 -15.97
N TYR A 578 4.32 -21.65 -16.39
CA TYR A 578 4.50 -21.11 -17.74
C TYR A 578 4.23 -22.16 -18.82
N CYS A 579 4.71 -23.40 -18.63
CA CYS A 579 4.49 -24.47 -19.59
C CYS A 579 3.01 -24.86 -19.67
N ASN A 580 2.32 -25.00 -18.54
CA ASN A 580 0.94 -25.46 -18.54
C ASN A 580 -0.09 -24.36 -18.84
N VAL A 581 0.09 -23.16 -18.30
CA VAL A 581 -0.85 -22.03 -18.44
C VAL A 581 -0.63 -21.30 -19.77
N PHE A 582 0.64 -21.15 -20.20
CA PHE A 582 1.00 -20.37 -21.38
C PHE A 582 1.67 -21.21 -22.48
N GLY A 583 1.86 -22.51 -22.32
CA GLY A 583 2.54 -23.32 -23.36
C GLY A 583 4.02 -22.99 -23.54
N LEU A 584 4.60 -22.19 -22.65
CA LEU A 584 6.00 -21.76 -22.68
C LEU A 584 6.85 -22.77 -21.90
N CYS A 585 7.19 -23.86 -22.56
CA CYS A 585 7.95 -24.96 -21.97
C CYS A 585 9.45 -24.87 -22.33
N ASN A 586 10.30 -25.51 -21.53
CA ASN A 586 11.78 -25.50 -21.67
C ASN A 586 12.40 -24.11 -21.38
N LEU A 587 11.89 -23.43 -20.36
CA LEU A 587 12.49 -22.20 -19.85
C LEU A 587 13.68 -22.55 -18.96
N ASP A 588 14.64 -21.63 -18.86
CA ASP A 588 15.70 -21.72 -17.84
C ASP A 588 15.14 -21.13 -16.54
N CYS A 589 15.00 -21.95 -15.50
CA CYS A 589 14.39 -21.55 -14.24
C CYS A 589 15.37 -21.90 -13.11
N PRO A 590 16.09 -20.92 -12.52
CA PRO A 590 17.13 -21.19 -11.53
C PRO A 590 16.58 -21.75 -10.21
N ASN A 591 15.28 -21.58 -9.94
CA ASN A 591 14.58 -22.11 -8.78
C ASN A 591 13.08 -22.25 -9.05
N ASP A 592 12.31 -22.67 -8.04
CA ASP A 592 10.86 -22.88 -8.15
C ASP A 592 10.05 -21.58 -8.34
N ALA A 593 10.63 -20.41 -8.05
CA ALA A 593 9.96 -19.12 -7.96
C ALA A 593 10.00 -18.28 -9.25
N VAL A 594 11.04 -18.43 -10.08
CA VAL A 594 11.29 -17.57 -11.25
C VAL A 594 11.86 -18.34 -12.43
N CYS A 595 11.62 -17.80 -13.64
CA CYS A 595 12.27 -18.25 -14.86
C CYS A 595 12.93 -17.05 -15.56
N ASP A 596 14.13 -17.26 -16.09
CA ASP A 596 14.91 -16.23 -16.75
C ASP A 596 14.17 -15.68 -17.98
N ASN A 597 14.31 -14.37 -18.22
CA ASN A 597 13.71 -13.69 -19.37
C ASN A 597 12.19 -13.80 -19.48
N ARG A 598 11.48 -14.05 -18.37
CA ARG A 598 10.01 -14.08 -18.35
C ARG A 598 9.39 -12.87 -17.69
N TYR A 599 9.76 -12.61 -16.46
CA TYR A 599 9.22 -11.49 -15.71
C TYR A 599 10.25 -11.04 -14.70
N VAL A 600 10.42 -9.73 -14.62
CA VAL A 600 11.12 -9.07 -13.56
C VAL A 600 10.11 -8.11 -12.95
N LEU A 601 10.07 -8.02 -11.62
CA LEU A 601 9.26 -6.99 -10.97
C LEU A 601 9.74 -5.65 -11.55
N PRO A 602 8.87 -4.90 -12.26
CA PRO A 602 9.31 -3.64 -12.83
C PRO A 602 9.73 -2.74 -11.69
N PRO A 603 10.57 -1.75 -11.98
CA PRO A 603 10.85 -0.77 -10.99
C PRO A 603 9.50 -0.17 -10.51
N PHE A 604 8.76 0.50 -11.38
CA PHE A 604 7.58 1.26 -10.96
C PHE A 604 6.30 0.41 -11.12
N SER A 605 5.30 0.65 -10.27
CA SER A 605 3.95 0.05 -10.41
C SER A 605 3.15 0.67 -11.58
N SER A 606 3.73 1.66 -12.26
CA SER A 606 3.25 2.25 -13.50
C SER A 606 4.28 2.02 -14.61
N LEU A 607 3.80 1.87 -15.85
CA LEU A 607 4.68 1.81 -17.02
C LEU A 607 4.89 3.23 -17.56
N PRO A 608 6.08 3.56 -18.08
CA PRO A 608 6.41 4.93 -18.48
C PRO A 608 5.57 5.34 -19.70
N LYS A 609 5.37 6.65 -19.85
CA LYS A 609 4.62 7.19 -20.98
C LYS A 609 5.36 6.88 -22.29
N GLY A 610 4.70 6.17 -23.19
CA GLY A 610 5.30 5.72 -24.47
C GLY A 610 5.78 4.27 -24.46
N TRP A 611 5.62 3.54 -23.34
CA TRP A 611 5.77 2.09 -23.31
C TRP A 611 4.90 1.43 -24.40
N PRO A 612 5.40 0.38 -25.09
CA PRO A 612 6.65 -0.35 -24.85
C PRO A 612 7.87 0.17 -25.64
N TYR A 613 7.75 1.33 -26.30
CA TYR A 613 8.82 1.86 -27.16
C TYR A 613 9.76 2.81 -26.44
N LEU A 614 9.37 3.30 -25.27
CA LEU A 614 10.21 4.10 -24.38
C LEU A 614 10.30 3.40 -23.03
N GLY A 615 11.53 3.17 -22.58
CA GLY A 615 11.84 2.62 -21.27
C GLY A 615 11.70 3.65 -20.15
N TRP A 616 11.93 3.20 -18.91
CA TRP A 616 11.83 4.07 -17.73
C TRP A 616 12.84 5.21 -17.70
N LYS A 617 13.98 5.08 -18.39
CA LYS A 617 15.00 6.13 -18.53
C LYS A 617 14.80 6.95 -19.83
N GLY A 618 13.64 6.83 -20.47
CA GLY A 618 13.33 7.48 -21.75
C GLY A 618 14.10 6.92 -22.94
N GLN A 619 14.82 5.81 -22.78
CA GLN A 619 15.56 5.15 -23.83
C GLN A 619 14.61 4.49 -24.83
N GLU A 620 14.93 4.57 -26.13
CA GLU A 620 14.18 3.83 -27.15
C GLU A 620 14.35 2.32 -26.92
N GLN A 621 13.24 1.60 -27.00
CA GLN A 621 13.18 0.15 -26.89
C GLN A 621 12.46 -0.43 -28.10
N ASP A 622 12.86 -1.64 -28.49
CA ASP A 622 12.13 -2.40 -29.49
C ASP A 622 11.54 -3.66 -28.82
N PRO A 623 10.20 -3.71 -28.67
CA PRO A 623 9.48 -4.81 -28.03
C PRO A 623 9.72 -6.19 -28.67
N THR A 624 10.34 -6.24 -29.84
CA THR A 624 10.62 -7.47 -30.57
C THR A 624 11.94 -8.16 -30.18
N TYR A 625 12.85 -7.50 -29.43
CA TYR A 625 14.21 -8.02 -29.18
C TYR A 625 14.49 -8.62 -27.78
N GLY A 626 13.49 -8.79 -26.91
CA GLY A 626 13.65 -9.43 -25.57
C GLY A 626 13.45 -8.45 -24.40
N LEU A 627 13.71 -8.86 -23.13
CA LEU A 627 13.39 -8.09 -21.91
C LEU A 627 13.75 -6.59 -22.04
N PRO A 628 12.90 -5.67 -21.55
CA PRO A 628 13.22 -4.25 -21.52
C PRO A 628 14.50 -4.00 -20.70
N GLU A 629 15.40 -3.15 -21.19
CA GLU A 629 16.59 -2.75 -20.43
C GLU A 629 16.16 -2.05 -19.13
N SER A 630 16.59 -2.61 -18.00
CA SER A 630 16.35 -2.12 -16.63
C SER A 630 17.04 -0.78 -16.34
#